data_AF-A0AAE9LU73-F1
#
_entry.id   AF-A0AAE9LU73-F1
#
_cell.length_a   1.000
_cell.length_b   1.000
_cell.length_c   1.000
_cell.angle_alpha   90.00
_cell.angle_beta   90.00
_cell.angle_gamma   90.00
#
_symmetry.space_group_name_H-M   'P 1'
#
loop_
_entity.id
_entity.type
_entity.pdbx_description
1 polymer ?
#
loop_
_entity_poly.entity_id
_entity_poly.type
_entity_poly.pdbx_seq_one_letter_code
_entity_poly.pdbx_strand_id
1 'polypeptide(L)'
;MKHIDLSRGRISVTVNQHHPQWKLDDLLSFAERINPKRAFLFVSKVLGKHIPVAPSAMQKSYQDLAAIIPKDLPYPISVIGMAETAVGLGAGVYRELKQDFGQNAIFLTTTRHPVETLPTLGLFLEEHSHAQDQFILSSHDPLKHQHIIASKTLILIDDEISTGKTFRNLILSLKKSGLQQVERIILVTLVNWAEQHLVTDDLGIPVEVVSLLHGHWQWQPNQQPIDIDMPDVSSTQQQAQKIIAPHDWGREPTFLDCSAWQNIQPPLPHEKILVLGSGEFSWVPFLIAEQLEQQGAEVYYSSTTRSPIKQGHAVESICAFKDNYGLNINNYAYNVKHQQFDRVLLVIETAQDSVDPVLFEQIKNLEIISYES
;
A
#
# COMPACT_ATOMS: atom_id res chain seq x y z
N MET A 1 -25.53 3.06 -10.69
CA MET A 1 -24.45 2.79 -11.67
C MET A 1 -23.76 4.10 -12.01
N LYS A 2 -22.42 4.13 -12.04
CA LYS A 2 -21.59 5.29 -12.38
C LYS A 2 -20.77 4.97 -13.62
N HIS A 3 -20.70 5.89 -14.57
CA HIS A 3 -19.95 5.73 -15.82
C HIS A 3 -18.82 6.75 -15.89
N ILE A 4 -17.65 6.31 -16.33
CA ILE A 4 -16.48 7.16 -16.55
C ILE A 4 -15.93 6.88 -17.94
N ASP A 5 -15.96 7.91 -18.77
CA ASP A 5 -15.35 7.88 -20.10
C ASP A 5 -13.86 8.18 -19.99
N LEU A 6 -13.03 7.25 -20.46
CA LEU A 6 -11.58 7.35 -20.56
C LEU A 6 -11.18 7.36 -22.04
N SER A 7 -9.92 7.67 -22.35
CA SER A 7 -9.47 7.78 -23.75
C SER A 7 -9.49 6.44 -24.48
N ARG A 8 -9.44 5.30 -23.76
CA ARG A 8 -9.46 3.95 -24.36
C ARG A 8 -10.79 3.20 -24.22
N GLY A 9 -11.81 3.82 -23.64
CA GLY A 9 -13.09 3.15 -23.40
C GLY A 9 -13.84 3.72 -22.20
N ARG A 10 -14.91 3.04 -21.81
CA ARG A 10 -15.76 3.42 -20.68
C ARG A 10 -15.69 2.37 -19.59
N ILE A 11 -15.47 2.81 -18.35
CA ILE A 11 -15.70 1.98 -17.16
C ILE A 11 -17.09 2.28 -16.58
N SER A 12 -17.84 1.24 -16.29
CA SER A 12 -19.15 1.31 -15.64
C SER A 12 -19.10 0.57 -14.31
N VAL A 13 -19.48 1.22 -13.22
CA VAL A 13 -19.40 0.67 -11.86
C VAL A 13 -20.79 0.63 -11.22
N THR A 14 -21.11 -0.48 -10.58
CA THR A 14 -22.31 -0.64 -9.77
C THR A 14 -21.91 -1.05 -8.37
N VAL A 15 -22.39 -0.29 -7.38
CA VAL A 15 -22.21 -0.62 -5.96
C VAL A 15 -23.36 -1.52 -5.53
N ASN A 16 -23.02 -2.67 -4.97
CA ASN A 16 -23.99 -3.63 -4.44
C ASN A 16 -24.22 -3.38 -2.95
N GLN A 17 -23.13 -3.12 -2.21
CA GLN A 17 -23.13 -2.84 -0.78
C GLN A 17 -21.99 -1.88 -0.45
N HIS A 18 -22.18 -1.05 0.57
CA HIS A 18 -21.10 -0.22 1.10
C HIS A 18 -21.30 0.04 2.61
N HIS A 19 -20.21 0.36 3.29
CA HIS A 19 -20.21 0.80 4.68
C HIS A 19 -20.99 2.12 4.79
N PRO A 20 -21.78 2.34 5.86
CA PRO A 20 -22.64 3.53 5.98
C PRO A 20 -21.92 4.87 5.82
N GLN A 21 -20.64 4.92 6.19
CA GLN A 21 -19.81 6.12 6.15
C GLN A 21 -18.98 6.26 4.86
N TRP A 22 -18.98 5.26 3.98
CA TRP A 22 -18.13 5.23 2.80
C TRP A 22 -18.96 4.93 1.56
N LYS A 23 -19.23 5.96 0.75
CA LYS A 23 -19.80 5.78 -0.60
C LYS A 23 -18.67 5.61 -1.61
N LEU A 24 -19.03 5.21 -2.83
CA LEU A 24 -18.08 5.05 -3.93
C LEU A 24 -17.18 6.27 -4.13
N ASP A 25 -17.78 7.46 -4.10
CA ASP A 25 -17.07 8.71 -4.39
C ASP A 25 -16.23 9.22 -3.22
N ASP A 26 -16.42 8.66 -2.03
CA ASP A 26 -15.59 8.92 -0.86
C ASP A 26 -14.32 8.06 -0.89
N LEU A 27 -14.42 6.83 -1.40
CA LEU A 27 -13.30 5.88 -1.47
C LEU A 27 -12.48 5.99 -2.75
N LEU A 28 -13.13 6.23 -3.89
CA LEU A 28 -12.51 6.05 -5.20
C LEU A 28 -12.69 7.25 -6.14
N SER A 29 -11.68 7.41 -6.98
CA SER A 29 -11.72 8.10 -8.25
C SER A 29 -11.19 7.17 -9.35
N PHE A 30 -11.00 7.67 -10.55
CA PHE A 30 -10.63 6.88 -11.73
C PHE A 30 -9.53 7.58 -12.53
N ALA A 31 -8.60 6.80 -13.07
CA ALA A 31 -7.54 7.31 -13.94
C ALA A 31 -7.17 6.29 -15.02
N GLU A 32 -6.33 6.72 -15.97
CA GLU A 32 -5.82 5.88 -17.05
C GLU A 32 -4.40 5.41 -16.76
N ARG A 33 -4.11 4.13 -16.98
CA ARG A 33 -2.74 3.62 -16.88
C ARG A 33 -1.99 3.81 -18.19
N ILE A 34 -0.68 4.02 -18.10
CA ILE A 34 0.25 3.90 -19.24
C ILE A 34 0.61 2.42 -19.36
N ASN A 35 -0.30 1.62 -19.92
CA ASN A 35 -0.17 0.16 -19.97
C ASN A 35 -1.04 -0.43 -21.09
N PRO A 36 -0.49 -1.28 -21.99
CA PRO A 36 -1.26 -1.84 -23.10
C PRO A 36 -2.34 -2.84 -22.66
N LYS A 37 -2.14 -3.56 -21.54
CA LYS A 37 -3.04 -4.62 -21.05
C LYS A 37 -4.08 -4.13 -20.04
N ARG A 38 -3.78 -3.07 -19.28
CA ARG A 38 -4.67 -2.52 -18.24
C ARG A 38 -5.03 -1.09 -18.60
N ALA A 39 -6.28 -0.85 -18.99
CA ALA A 39 -6.69 0.45 -19.51
C ALA A 39 -6.78 1.54 -18.44
N PHE A 40 -7.31 1.17 -17.27
CA PHE A 40 -7.72 2.08 -16.21
C PHE A 40 -7.14 1.66 -14.85
N LEU A 41 -7.34 2.54 -13.88
CA LEU A 41 -6.99 2.37 -12.47
C LEU A 41 -8.13 2.94 -11.61
N PHE A 42 -8.51 2.22 -10.56
CA PHE A 42 -9.26 2.79 -9.44
C PHE A 42 -8.28 3.54 -8.53
N VAL A 43 -8.52 4.82 -8.31
CA VAL A 43 -7.63 5.67 -7.54
C VAL A 43 -8.21 5.88 -6.16
N SER A 44 -7.59 5.28 -5.14
CA SER A 44 -8.02 5.46 -3.76
C SER A 44 -7.86 6.91 -3.30
N LYS A 45 -8.90 7.41 -2.62
CA LYS A 45 -8.95 8.71 -1.95
C LYS A 45 -8.63 8.63 -0.45
N VAL A 46 -8.28 7.45 0.05
CA VAL A 46 -8.05 7.19 1.48
C VAL A 46 -6.73 6.48 1.78
N LEU A 47 -5.88 6.26 0.76
CA LEU A 47 -4.59 5.59 0.93
C LEU A 47 -3.38 6.51 0.84
N GLY A 48 -3.51 7.71 0.28
CA GLY A 48 -2.35 8.58 0.06
C GLY A 48 -1.34 7.97 -0.91
N LYS A 49 -1.77 7.21 -1.92
CA LYS A 49 -0.86 6.64 -2.93
C LYS A 49 -0.73 7.50 -4.19
N HIS A 50 -1.85 8.08 -4.62
CA HIS A 50 -1.89 8.88 -5.85
C HIS A 50 -2.52 10.26 -5.63
N ILE A 51 -3.26 10.44 -4.55
CA ILE A 51 -3.92 11.68 -4.15
C ILE A 51 -3.43 11.96 -2.73
N PRO A 52 -2.90 13.15 -2.42
CA PRO A 52 -2.63 13.54 -1.03
C PRO A 52 -3.90 13.51 -0.19
N VAL A 53 -3.86 12.83 0.97
CA VAL A 53 -5.01 12.62 1.86
C VAL A 53 -4.68 13.15 3.25
N ALA A 54 -5.66 13.73 3.94
CA ALA A 54 -5.51 14.08 5.35
C ALA A 54 -5.23 12.81 6.20
N PRO A 55 -4.23 12.81 7.10
CA PRO A 55 -3.92 11.65 7.94
C PRO A 55 -5.14 11.14 8.72
N SER A 56 -5.96 12.04 9.26
CA SER A 56 -7.24 11.74 9.91
C SER A 56 -8.22 10.94 9.03
N ALA A 57 -8.31 11.23 7.73
CA ALA A 57 -9.18 10.50 6.80
C ALA A 57 -8.64 9.09 6.50
N MET A 58 -7.32 8.95 6.37
CA MET A 58 -6.68 7.62 6.23
C MET A 58 -6.91 6.79 7.49
N GLN A 59 -6.67 7.38 8.66
CA GLN A 59 -6.88 6.73 9.95
C GLN A 59 -8.32 6.26 10.14
N LYS A 60 -9.29 7.07 9.72
CA LYS A 60 -10.71 6.69 9.76
C LYS A 60 -11.00 5.43 8.94
N SER A 61 -10.37 5.29 7.77
CA SER A 61 -10.54 4.11 6.91
C SER A 61 -9.97 2.84 7.58
N TYR A 62 -8.87 2.97 8.33
CA TYR A 62 -8.25 1.87 9.06
C TYR A 62 -9.14 1.39 10.20
N GLN A 63 -9.68 2.35 10.98
CA GLN A 63 -10.61 2.08 12.07
C GLN A 63 -11.88 1.39 11.59
N ASP A 64 -12.48 1.88 10.51
CA ASP A 64 -13.73 1.29 9.99
C ASP A 64 -13.51 -0.10 9.41
N LEU A 65 -12.40 -0.34 8.71
CA LEU A 65 -12.05 -1.68 8.26
C LEU A 65 -11.81 -2.62 9.43
N ALA A 66 -11.03 -2.20 10.43
CA ALA A 66 -10.74 -3.04 11.59
C ALA A 66 -11.97 -3.34 12.45
N ALA A 67 -12.95 -2.43 12.49
CA ALA A 67 -14.20 -2.60 13.23
C ALA A 67 -15.10 -3.70 12.64
N ILE A 68 -15.04 -3.93 11.33
CA ILE A 68 -15.84 -4.96 10.65
C ILE A 68 -15.15 -6.33 10.55
N ILE A 69 -13.88 -6.44 10.97
CA ILE A 69 -13.17 -7.72 11.05
C ILE A 69 -13.73 -8.54 12.24
N PRO A 70 -14.06 -9.84 12.05
CA PRO A 70 -14.52 -10.71 13.13
C PRO A 70 -13.53 -10.76 14.29
N LYS A 71 -14.02 -10.74 15.53
CA LYS A 71 -13.18 -10.77 16.74
C LYS A 71 -12.96 -12.19 17.29
N ASP A 72 -13.86 -13.12 16.99
CA ASP A 72 -13.72 -14.53 17.34
C ASP A 72 -12.84 -15.24 16.29
N LEU A 73 -11.52 -15.09 16.45
CA LEU A 73 -10.51 -15.66 15.56
C LEU A 73 -9.55 -16.57 16.33
N PRO A 74 -9.20 -17.75 15.79
CA PRO A 74 -8.18 -18.60 16.39
C PRO A 74 -6.80 -17.94 16.27
N TYR A 75 -6.07 -17.89 17.37
CA TYR A 75 -4.70 -17.36 17.46
C TYR A 75 -3.67 -18.50 17.45
N PRO A 76 -2.41 -18.25 17.04
CA PRO A 76 -1.81 -16.98 16.63
C PRO A 76 -2.34 -16.42 15.30
N ILE A 77 -2.31 -15.09 15.14
CA ILE A 77 -2.77 -14.37 13.94
C ILE A 77 -1.57 -13.75 13.23
N SER A 78 -1.49 -13.91 11.91
CA SER A 78 -0.59 -13.14 11.05
C SER A 78 -1.39 -12.15 10.20
N VAL A 79 -1.07 -10.87 10.33
CA VAL A 79 -1.64 -9.78 9.52
C VAL A 79 -0.63 -9.39 8.45
N ILE A 80 -1.02 -9.51 7.18
CA ILE A 80 -0.12 -9.36 6.02
C ILE A 80 -0.63 -8.24 5.11
N GLY A 81 0.11 -7.12 5.04
CA GLY A 81 -0.16 -6.04 4.09
C GLY A 81 0.50 -6.28 2.73
N MET A 82 -0.26 -6.15 1.64
CA MET A 82 0.23 -6.39 0.29
C MET A 82 1.02 -5.19 -0.26
N ALA A 83 2.24 -5.46 -0.74
CA ALA A 83 3.03 -4.47 -1.48
C ALA A 83 2.47 -4.22 -2.89
N GLU A 84 2.46 -2.97 -3.36
CA GLU A 84 3.05 -1.78 -2.72
C GLU A 84 1.98 -0.95 -1.99
N THR A 85 0.78 -0.84 -2.56
CA THR A 85 -0.24 0.14 -2.18
C THR A 85 -0.85 -0.11 -0.80
N ALA A 86 -0.93 -1.38 -0.36
CA ALA A 86 -1.61 -1.75 0.87
C ALA A 86 -0.66 -1.97 2.06
N VAL A 87 0.63 -1.62 1.94
CA VAL A 87 1.58 -1.70 3.07
C VAL A 87 1.14 -0.79 4.22
N GLY A 88 0.89 0.49 3.94
CA GLY A 88 0.40 1.45 4.94
C GLY A 88 -0.99 1.10 5.45
N LEU A 89 -1.88 0.63 4.56
CA LEU A 89 -3.21 0.13 4.94
C LEU A 89 -3.11 -1.04 5.93
N GLY A 90 -2.25 -2.01 5.65
CA GLY A 90 -2.05 -3.19 6.48
C GLY A 90 -1.51 -2.82 7.87
N ALA A 91 -0.55 -1.90 7.93
CA ALA A 91 0.01 -1.43 9.20
C ALA A 91 -1.04 -0.67 10.03
N GLY A 92 -1.83 0.19 9.37
CA GLY A 92 -2.93 0.92 10.00
C GLY A 92 -4.02 0.01 10.56
N VAL A 93 -4.49 -0.97 9.78
CA VAL A 93 -5.47 -1.97 10.25
C VAL A 93 -4.88 -2.81 11.39
N TYR A 94 -3.61 -3.24 11.29
CA TYR A 94 -2.95 -3.98 12.36
C TYR A 94 -2.88 -3.18 13.67
N ARG A 95 -2.57 -1.87 13.60
CA ARG A 95 -2.56 -0.97 14.76
C ARG A 95 -3.90 -0.99 15.50
N GLU A 96 -5.01 -0.96 14.78
CA GLU A 96 -6.35 -1.03 15.38
C GLU A 96 -6.66 -2.42 15.96
N LEU A 97 -6.33 -3.48 15.21
CA LEU A 97 -6.52 -4.87 15.66
C LEU A 97 -5.70 -5.22 16.90
N LYS A 98 -4.57 -4.56 17.13
CA LYS A 98 -3.72 -4.78 18.30
C LYS A 98 -4.44 -4.48 19.62
N GLN A 99 -5.44 -3.59 19.60
CA GLN A 99 -6.27 -3.30 20.78
C GLN A 99 -7.06 -4.53 21.24
N ASP A 100 -7.52 -5.36 20.30
CA ASP A 100 -8.31 -6.56 20.57
C ASP A 100 -7.44 -7.81 20.79
N PHE A 101 -6.36 -7.95 20.01
CA PHE A 101 -5.58 -9.19 19.97
C PHE A 101 -4.23 -9.12 20.71
N GLY A 102 -3.71 -7.93 21.01
CA GLY A 102 -2.43 -7.75 21.69
C GLY A 102 -1.30 -8.54 21.01
N GLN A 103 -0.54 -9.30 21.80
CA GLN A 103 0.57 -10.13 21.31
C GLN A 103 0.12 -11.38 20.53
N ASN A 104 -1.19 -11.68 20.46
CA ASN A 104 -1.68 -12.81 19.68
C ASN A 104 -1.63 -12.55 18.17
N ALA A 105 -1.38 -11.31 17.74
CA ALA A 105 -1.26 -10.94 16.33
C ALA A 105 0.14 -10.40 16.02
N ILE A 106 0.73 -10.81 14.89
CA ILE A 106 1.99 -10.27 14.36
C ILE A 106 1.74 -9.62 13.00
N PHE A 107 2.44 -8.52 12.70
CA PHE A 107 2.38 -7.85 11.41
C PHE A 107 3.59 -8.18 10.55
N LEU A 108 3.33 -8.41 9.27
CA LEU A 108 4.31 -8.54 8.21
C LEU A 108 3.74 -7.95 6.92
N THR A 109 4.59 -7.80 5.92
CA THR A 109 4.22 -7.31 4.60
C THR A 109 4.79 -8.24 3.55
N THR A 110 4.17 -8.23 2.38
CA THR A 110 4.89 -8.66 1.19
C THR A 110 5.77 -7.49 0.71
N THR A 111 6.85 -7.79 -0.01
CA THR A 111 7.76 -6.76 -0.51
C THR A 111 8.33 -7.15 -1.87
N ARG A 112 8.65 -6.16 -2.69
CA ARG A 112 9.40 -6.35 -3.94
C ARG A 112 10.91 -6.20 -3.75
N HIS A 113 11.34 -5.77 -2.56
CA HIS A 113 12.73 -5.53 -2.23
C HIS A 113 13.24 -6.69 -1.37
N PRO A 114 14.14 -7.54 -1.90
CA PRO A 114 14.82 -8.50 -1.06
C PRO A 114 15.67 -7.76 -0.03
N VAL A 115 15.70 -8.29 1.20
CA VAL A 115 16.53 -7.75 2.28
C VAL A 115 17.55 -8.82 2.65
N GLU A 116 18.79 -8.66 2.17
CA GLU A 116 19.86 -9.69 2.30
C GLU A 116 20.11 -10.13 3.74
N THR A 117 19.86 -9.24 4.69
CA THR A 117 20.06 -9.44 6.12
C THR A 117 18.93 -10.21 6.81
N LEU A 118 17.76 -10.40 6.16
CA LEU A 118 16.61 -11.09 6.72
C LEU A 118 16.33 -12.42 6.03
N PRO A 119 15.88 -13.46 6.76
CA PRO A 119 15.51 -14.73 6.14
C PRO A 119 14.25 -14.57 5.29
N THR A 120 14.21 -15.18 4.11
CA THR A 120 13.00 -15.24 3.29
C THR A 120 12.10 -16.37 3.78
N LEU A 121 10.84 -16.06 4.10
CA LEU A 121 9.81 -17.05 4.42
C LEU A 121 9.32 -17.74 3.15
N GLY A 122 8.99 -16.96 2.12
CA GLY A 122 8.42 -17.47 0.88
C GLY A 122 8.47 -16.47 -0.26
N LEU A 123 8.24 -16.98 -1.47
CA LEU A 123 8.15 -16.22 -2.71
C LEU A 123 6.81 -16.54 -3.38
N PHE A 124 6.14 -15.54 -3.94
CA PHE A 124 4.94 -15.80 -4.74
C PHE A 124 4.84 -14.87 -5.94
N LEU A 125 4.10 -15.37 -6.95
CA LEU A 125 3.85 -14.67 -8.19
C LEU A 125 2.54 -13.89 -8.12
N GLU A 126 2.64 -12.58 -8.36
CA GLU A 126 1.50 -11.70 -8.55
C GLU A 126 1.21 -11.54 -10.06
N GLU A 127 0.19 -12.25 -10.57
CA GLU A 127 -0.14 -12.35 -12.00
C GLU A 127 -0.44 -11.01 -12.71
N HIS A 128 -0.68 -9.94 -11.95
CA HIS A 128 -1.09 -8.64 -12.47
C HIS A 128 -0.04 -7.54 -12.34
N SER A 129 1.16 -7.86 -11.85
CA SER A 129 2.29 -6.93 -11.75
C SER A 129 3.36 -7.22 -12.79
N HIS A 130 4.07 -6.18 -13.20
CA HIS A 130 5.10 -6.26 -14.24
C HIS A 130 6.45 -6.79 -13.74
N ALA A 131 6.60 -7.05 -12.44
CA ALA A 131 7.84 -7.54 -11.82
C ALA A 131 7.61 -8.89 -11.13
N GLN A 132 8.60 -9.76 -11.23
CA GLN A 132 8.46 -11.22 -11.33
C GLN A 132 8.39 -12.01 -10.02
N ASP A 133 8.56 -11.44 -8.83
CA ASP A 133 8.34 -12.16 -7.56
C ASP A 133 8.02 -11.15 -6.45
N GLN A 134 7.15 -11.52 -5.51
CA GLN A 134 7.02 -10.82 -4.22
C GLN A 134 7.62 -11.71 -3.13
N PHE A 135 8.42 -11.10 -2.26
CA PHE A 135 9.03 -11.72 -1.10
C PHE A 135 8.11 -11.60 0.12
N ILE A 136 8.16 -12.62 0.95
CA ILE A 136 7.62 -12.59 2.30
C ILE A 136 8.82 -12.85 3.20
N LEU A 137 9.15 -11.89 4.05
CA LEU A 137 10.30 -11.99 4.94
C LEU A 137 9.90 -12.64 6.26
N SER A 138 10.85 -13.36 6.84
CA SER A 138 10.80 -13.90 8.20
C SER A 138 11.71 -13.06 9.10
N SER A 139 11.77 -13.41 10.39
CA SER A 139 12.68 -12.85 11.37
C SER A 139 13.76 -13.86 11.77
N HIS A 140 14.92 -13.36 12.21
CA HIS A 140 15.92 -14.16 12.92
C HIS A 140 15.55 -14.41 14.38
N ASP A 141 14.60 -13.65 14.93
CA ASP A 141 14.02 -13.90 16.24
C ASP A 141 13.18 -15.19 16.19
N PRO A 142 13.57 -16.25 16.92
CA PRO A 142 12.86 -17.52 16.91
C PRO A 142 11.40 -17.40 17.38
N LEU A 143 11.08 -16.44 18.26
CA LEU A 143 9.71 -16.25 18.75
C LEU A 143 8.82 -15.69 17.65
N LYS A 144 9.28 -14.66 16.94
CA LYS A 144 8.56 -14.09 15.79
C LYS A 144 8.39 -15.13 14.68
N HIS A 145 9.46 -15.83 14.33
CA HIS A 145 9.40 -16.89 13.31
C HIS A 145 8.39 -17.98 13.71
N GLN A 146 8.45 -18.48 14.93
CA GLN A 146 7.54 -19.51 15.41
C GLN A 146 6.08 -19.05 15.45
N HIS A 147 5.82 -17.78 15.82
CA HIS A 147 4.48 -17.20 15.78
C HIS A 147 3.88 -17.22 14.37
N ILE A 148 4.68 -16.87 13.36
CA ILE A 148 4.26 -16.90 11.96
C ILE A 148 3.94 -18.33 11.52
N ILE A 149 4.86 -19.28 11.76
CA ILE A 149 4.66 -20.69 11.38
C ILE A 149 3.46 -21.32 12.08
N ALA A 150 3.21 -20.97 13.34
CA ALA A 150 2.09 -21.47 14.12
C ALA A 150 0.75 -20.73 13.86
N SER A 151 0.71 -19.79 12.92
CA SER A 151 -0.49 -18.98 12.68
C SER A 151 -1.71 -19.84 12.34
N LYS A 152 -2.79 -19.62 13.09
CA LYS A 152 -4.10 -20.21 12.87
C LYS A 152 -5.02 -19.33 12.05
N THR A 153 -4.85 -18.01 12.13
CA THR A 153 -5.57 -17.08 11.27
C THR A 153 -4.61 -16.27 10.42
N LEU A 154 -4.92 -16.16 9.13
CA LEU A 154 -4.29 -15.19 8.24
C LEU A 154 -5.27 -14.04 7.96
N ILE A 155 -4.84 -12.81 8.22
CA ILE A 155 -5.55 -11.61 7.79
C ILE A 155 -4.72 -10.99 6.66
N LEU A 156 -5.21 -11.05 5.43
CA LEU A 156 -4.48 -10.60 4.24
C LEU A 156 -5.13 -9.32 3.71
N ILE A 157 -4.35 -8.25 3.55
CA ILE A 157 -4.87 -6.89 3.35
C ILE A 157 -4.37 -6.31 2.04
N ASP A 158 -5.29 -5.95 1.14
CA ASP A 158 -4.99 -5.28 -0.13
C ASP A 158 -5.95 -4.11 -0.41
N ASP A 159 -5.62 -3.21 -1.33
CA ASP A 159 -6.47 -2.05 -1.61
C ASP A 159 -7.75 -2.41 -2.39
N GLU A 160 -7.64 -3.37 -3.31
CA GLU A 160 -8.77 -3.89 -4.09
C GLU A 160 -8.73 -5.43 -4.25
N ILE A 161 -9.91 -6.05 -4.28
CA ILE A 161 -10.07 -7.48 -4.63
C ILE A 161 -10.84 -7.60 -5.93
N SER A 162 -10.37 -8.48 -6.82
CA SER A 162 -11.09 -8.86 -8.04
C SER A 162 -11.36 -10.37 -8.09
N THR A 163 -10.43 -11.18 -8.57
CA THR A 163 -10.61 -12.65 -8.72
C THR A 163 -10.15 -13.47 -7.52
N GLY A 164 -9.34 -12.87 -6.63
CA GLY A 164 -8.72 -13.57 -5.49
C GLY A 164 -7.47 -14.40 -5.83
N LYS A 165 -7.06 -14.48 -7.11
CA LYS A 165 -5.89 -15.28 -7.52
C LYS A 165 -4.59 -14.87 -6.83
N THR A 166 -4.34 -13.57 -6.65
CA THR A 166 -3.16 -13.07 -5.93
C THR A 166 -3.09 -13.63 -4.51
N PHE A 167 -4.19 -13.54 -3.76
CA PHE A 167 -4.27 -14.09 -2.41
C PHE A 167 -4.13 -15.61 -2.40
N ARG A 168 -4.75 -16.31 -3.35
CA ARG A 168 -4.56 -17.77 -3.49
C ARG A 168 -3.09 -18.13 -3.65
N ASN A 169 -2.37 -17.46 -4.55
CA ASN A 169 -0.94 -17.72 -4.77
C ASN A 169 -0.09 -17.42 -3.53
N LEU A 170 -0.40 -16.33 -2.82
CA LEU A 170 0.21 -16.01 -1.54
C LEU A 170 -0.03 -17.12 -0.50
N ILE A 171 -1.28 -17.55 -0.31
CA ILE A 171 -1.63 -18.59 0.67
C ILE A 171 -0.95 -19.92 0.34
N LEU A 172 -0.89 -20.31 -0.94
CA LEU A 172 -0.19 -21.52 -1.37
C LEU A 172 1.32 -21.42 -1.09
N SER A 173 1.92 -20.24 -1.28
CA SER A 173 3.33 -20.00 -0.93
C SER A 173 3.56 -20.14 0.58
N LEU A 174 2.74 -19.46 1.39
CA LEU A 174 2.81 -19.53 2.85
C LEU A 174 2.65 -20.97 3.38
N LYS A 175 1.71 -21.75 2.82
CA LYS A 175 1.57 -23.17 3.13
C LYS A 175 2.85 -23.94 2.83
N LYS A 176 3.45 -23.75 1.64
CA LYS A 176 4.73 -24.39 1.28
C LYS A 176 5.86 -23.98 2.22
N SER A 177 5.81 -22.76 2.74
CA SER A 177 6.75 -22.22 3.74
C SER A 177 6.52 -22.72 5.17
N GLY A 178 5.53 -23.59 5.41
CA GLY A 178 5.32 -24.26 6.69
C GLY A 178 4.09 -23.81 7.48
N LEU A 179 3.29 -22.87 6.99
CA LEU A 179 2.06 -22.42 7.66
C LEU A 179 0.92 -23.43 7.47
N GLN A 180 1.07 -24.61 8.08
CA GLN A 180 0.16 -25.75 7.94
C GLN A 180 -1.00 -25.74 8.94
N GLN A 181 -0.97 -24.85 9.94
CA GLN A 181 -1.96 -24.78 11.03
C GLN A 181 -3.06 -23.75 10.78
N VAL A 182 -3.12 -23.16 9.58
CA VAL A 182 -4.11 -22.13 9.27
C VAL A 182 -5.51 -22.74 9.22
N GLU A 183 -6.38 -22.26 10.11
CA GLU A 183 -7.77 -22.67 10.29
C GLU A 183 -8.75 -21.66 9.67
N ARG A 184 -8.37 -20.38 9.53
CA ARG A 184 -9.23 -19.32 8.98
C ARG A 184 -8.44 -18.28 8.20
N ILE A 185 -9.04 -17.75 7.13
CA ILE A 185 -8.46 -16.66 6.32
C ILE A 185 -9.48 -15.52 6.23
N ILE A 186 -9.03 -14.31 6.54
CA ILE A 186 -9.80 -13.07 6.37
C ILE A 186 -9.09 -12.23 5.32
N LEU A 187 -9.76 -11.96 4.20
CA LEU A 187 -9.30 -10.99 3.21
C LEU A 187 -9.91 -9.64 3.53
N VAL A 188 -9.09 -8.61 3.68
CA VAL A 188 -9.52 -7.26 4.04
C VAL A 188 -9.17 -6.33 2.89
N THR A 189 -10.14 -5.54 2.44
CA THR A 189 -9.92 -4.61 1.33
C THR A 189 -10.78 -3.36 1.42
N LEU A 190 -10.33 -2.25 0.85
CA LEU A 190 -11.23 -1.10 0.72
C LEU A 190 -12.40 -1.44 -0.20
N VAL A 191 -12.11 -2.15 -1.30
CA VAL A 191 -13.08 -2.38 -2.36
C VAL A 191 -13.03 -3.80 -2.92
N ASN A 192 -14.16 -4.50 -2.85
CA ASN A 192 -14.34 -5.85 -3.37
C ASN A 192 -15.16 -5.84 -4.67
N TRP A 193 -14.50 -6.15 -5.79
CA TRP A 193 -15.08 -6.28 -7.13
C TRP A 193 -15.40 -7.72 -7.55
N ALA A 194 -15.27 -8.70 -6.66
CA ALA A 194 -15.53 -10.09 -6.98
C ALA A 194 -17.02 -10.33 -7.27
N GLU A 195 -17.37 -10.67 -8.52
CA GLU A 195 -18.74 -11.00 -8.92
C GLU A 195 -19.16 -12.44 -8.56
N GLN A 196 -18.17 -13.33 -8.38
CA GLN A 196 -18.34 -14.76 -8.12
C GLN A 196 -17.63 -15.15 -6.82
N HIS A 197 -17.73 -16.42 -6.44
CA HIS A 197 -16.86 -17.00 -5.43
C HIS A 197 -15.39 -16.74 -5.81
N LEU A 198 -14.60 -16.32 -4.82
CA LEU A 198 -13.17 -16.13 -5.03
C LEU A 198 -12.52 -17.44 -5.45
N VAL A 199 -11.45 -17.34 -6.25
CA VAL A 199 -10.65 -18.51 -6.62
C VAL A 199 -9.83 -18.93 -5.40
N THR A 200 -10.49 -19.52 -4.40
CA THR A 200 -9.92 -19.97 -3.12
C THR A 200 -10.54 -21.27 -2.61
N ASP A 201 -11.58 -21.78 -3.27
CA ASP A 201 -12.33 -22.97 -2.83
C ASP A 201 -11.43 -24.22 -2.69
N ASP A 202 -10.36 -24.31 -3.48
CA ASP A 202 -9.40 -25.41 -3.46
C ASP A 202 -8.44 -25.37 -2.26
N LEU A 203 -8.45 -24.31 -1.46
CA LEU A 203 -7.56 -24.16 -0.30
C LEU A 203 -7.97 -25.02 0.89
N GLY A 204 -9.23 -25.46 0.95
CA GLY A 204 -9.77 -26.27 2.05
C GLY A 204 -9.82 -25.55 3.40
N ILE A 205 -9.72 -24.21 3.39
CA ILE A 205 -9.77 -23.34 4.58
C ILE A 205 -10.89 -22.32 4.36
N PRO A 206 -11.74 -22.04 5.36
CA PRO A 206 -12.73 -20.97 5.27
C PRO A 206 -12.08 -19.61 4.95
N VAL A 207 -12.53 -18.99 3.87
CA VAL A 207 -12.11 -17.64 3.44
C VAL A 207 -13.30 -16.70 3.56
N GLU A 208 -13.13 -15.61 4.30
CA GLU A 208 -14.10 -14.54 4.45
C GLU A 208 -13.54 -13.25 3.87
N VAL A 209 -14.39 -12.44 3.22
CA VAL A 209 -14.00 -11.15 2.66
C VAL A 209 -14.69 -10.03 3.43
N VAL A 210 -13.88 -9.11 3.93
CA VAL A 210 -14.29 -7.92 4.65
C VAL A 210 -13.93 -6.70 3.80
N SER A 211 -14.91 -5.84 3.52
CA SER A 211 -14.66 -4.66 2.70
C SER A 211 -15.53 -3.46 3.06
N LEU A 212 -15.02 -2.24 2.83
CA LEU A 212 -15.82 -1.02 2.97
C LEU A 212 -16.82 -0.85 1.83
N LEU A 213 -16.50 -1.38 0.64
CA LEU A 213 -17.38 -1.33 -0.51
C LEU A 213 -17.33 -2.63 -1.30
N HIS A 214 -18.49 -3.12 -1.70
CA HIS A 214 -18.64 -4.26 -2.59
C HIS A 214 -19.49 -3.87 -3.80
N GLY A 215 -19.03 -4.26 -4.99
CA GLY A 215 -19.72 -3.97 -6.22
C GLY A 215 -19.15 -4.76 -7.39
N HIS A 216 -19.47 -4.31 -8.58
CA HIS A 216 -18.94 -4.86 -9.81
C HIS A 216 -18.68 -3.77 -10.84
N TRP A 217 -17.86 -4.08 -11.85
CA TRP A 217 -17.52 -3.14 -12.90
C TRP A 217 -17.47 -3.81 -14.27
N GLN A 218 -17.69 -3.01 -15.31
CA GLN A 218 -17.61 -3.43 -16.70
C GLN A 218 -16.72 -2.46 -17.47
N TRP A 219 -15.84 -3.01 -18.31
CA TRP A 219 -15.01 -2.23 -19.23
C TRP A 219 -15.50 -2.40 -20.66
N GLN A 220 -15.81 -1.29 -21.30
CA GLN A 220 -16.16 -1.25 -22.72
C GLN A 220 -15.03 -0.52 -23.48
N PRO A 221 -14.12 -1.25 -24.16
CA PRO A 221 -13.06 -0.62 -24.95
C PRO A 221 -13.65 0.15 -26.14
N ASN A 222 -12.99 1.23 -26.55
CA ASN A 222 -13.29 1.90 -27.81
C ASN A 222 -12.39 1.37 -28.96
N GLN A 223 -12.63 1.82 -30.19
CA GLN A 223 -11.85 1.41 -31.37
C GLN A 223 -10.58 2.26 -31.58
N GLN A 224 -10.14 3.04 -30.60
CA GLN A 224 -8.95 3.87 -30.78
C GLN A 224 -7.66 3.01 -30.74
N PRO A 225 -6.69 3.29 -31.61
CA PRO A 225 -5.39 2.62 -31.57
C PRO A 225 -4.69 2.92 -30.24
N ILE A 226 -4.00 1.90 -29.70
CA ILE A 226 -3.21 2.03 -28.48
C ILE A 226 -1.83 2.54 -28.88
N ASP A 227 -1.61 3.84 -28.72
CA ASP A 227 -0.29 4.46 -28.81
C ASP A 227 0.22 4.77 -27.40
N ILE A 228 0.93 3.81 -26.81
CA ILE A 228 1.45 3.90 -25.43
C ILE A 228 2.88 3.36 -25.42
N ASP A 229 3.82 4.23 -25.09
CA ASP A 229 5.17 3.82 -24.69
C ASP A 229 5.18 3.52 -23.19
N MET A 230 5.41 2.25 -22.84
CA MET A 230 5.40 1.82 -21.45
C MET A 230 6.83 1.81 -20.90
N PRO A 231 7.14 2.59 -19.85
CA PRO A 231 8.47 2.59 -19.26
C PRO A 231 8.78 1.25 -18.58
N ASP A 232 10.07 0.91 -18.46
CA ASP A 232 10.50 -0.26 -17.69
C ASP A 232 10.21 -0.06 -16.19
N VAL A 233 9.53 -1.04 -15.61
CA VAL A 233 9.05 -1.09 -14.23
C VAL A 233 9.46 -2.40 -13.54
N SER A 234 10.33 -3.18 -14.18
CA SER A 234 10.60 -4.58 -13.83
C SER A 234 12.03 -4.85 -13.34
N SER A 235 12.95 -3.90 -13.49
CA SER A 235 14.33 -4.02 -13.01
C SER A 235 14.40 -4.21 -11.49
N THR A 236 15.09 -5.28 -11.06
CA THR A 236 15.36 -5.61 -9.65
C THR A 236 16.85 -5.81 -9.36
N GLN A 237 17.73 -5.70 -10.36
CA GLN A 237 19.15 -6.05 -10.27
C GLN A 237 20.05 -4.91 -10.79
N GLN A 238 20.18 -3.85 -10.01
CA GLN A 238 21.30 -2.91 -10.08
C GLN A 238 21.72 -2.53 -8.66
N GLN A 239 22.93 -1.98 -8.48
CA GLN A 239 23.56 -1.67 -7.19
C GLN A 239 22.59 -0.94 -6.27
N ALA A 240 21.92 -1.70 -5.41
CA ALA A 240 20.89 -1.16 -4.55
C ALA A 240 21.54 -0.18 -3.57
N GLN A 241 20.99 1.03 -3.48
CA GLN A 241 21.33 1.93 -2.39
C GLN A 241 21.06 1.22 -1.07
N LYS A 242 21.98 1.35 -0.12
CA LYS A 242 21.85 0.68 1.16
C LYS A 242 20.63 1.23 1.90
N ILE A 243 19.74 0.35 2.34
CA ILE A 243 18.70 0.69 3.32
C ILE A 243 19.40 0.94 4.65
N ILE A 244 19.26 2.15 5.17
CA ILE A 244 19.86 2.61 6.43
C ILE A 244 18.85 2.62 7.58
N ALA A 245 17.56 2.50 7.28
CA ALA A 245 16.55 2.26 8.28
C ALA A 245 16.83 0.95 9.05
N PRO A 246 16.50 0.88 10.34
CA PRO A 246 16.44 -0.40 11.03
C PRO A 246 15.42 -1.32 10.32
N HIS A 247 15.60 -2.62 10.49
CA HIS A 247 14.74 -3.63 9.88
C HIS A 247 13.34 -3.70 10.52
N ASP A 248 12.99 -2.78 11.41
CA ASP A 248 11.67 -2.70 12.03
C ASP A 248 10.62 -2.11 11.07
N TRP A 249 9.35 -2.06 11.51
CA TRP A 249 8.25 -1.37 10.82
C TRP A 249 7.95 -1.78 9.37
N GLY A 250 7.80 -3.09 9.13
CA GLY A 250 7.28 -3.59 7.85
C GLY A 250 8.35 -4.14 6.91
N ARG A 251 9.59 -4.34 7.38
CA ARG A 251 10.61 -5.18 6.73
C ARG A 251 10.71 -6.53 7.46
N GLU A 252 11.12 -6.51 8.72
CA GLU A 252 11.04 -7.67 9.61
C GLU A 252 9.63 -7.78 10.21
N PRO A 253 9.08 -9.00 10.35
CA PRO A 253 7.86 -9.22 11.13
C PRO A 253 7.93 -8.60 12.53
N THR A 254 6.83 -8.03 13.02
CA THR A 254 6.84 -7.26 14.27
C THR A 254 5.52 -7.31 15.03
N PHE A 255 5.61 -7.23 16.36
CA PHE A 255 4.48 -6.98 17.26
C PHE A 255 4.22 -5.47 17.44
N LEU A 256 4.36 -4.69 16.36
CA LEU A 256 4.28 -3.22 16.23
C LEU A 256 4.06 -2.41 17.53
N ASP A 257 5.12 -1.95 18.20
CA ASP A 257 5.03 -0.98 19.31
C ASP A 257 5.27 0.46 18.80
N CYS A 258 4.34 1.01 18.02
CA CYS A 258 4.63 2.21 17.23
C CYS A 258 4.66 3.52 18.01
N SER A 259 5.74 4.28 17.79
CA SER A 259 5.79 5.73 17.98
C SER A 259 6.31 6.39 16.70
N ALA A 260 5.84 7.60 16.40
CA ALA A 260 6.39 8.42 15.34
C ALA A 260 7.88 8.74 15.59
N TRP A 261 8.60 9.13 14.52
CA TRP A 261 9.97 9.62 14.64
C TRP A 261 10.03 10.85 15.53
N GLN A 262 10.95 10.85 16.49
CA GLN A 262 11.02 11.90 17.51
C GLN A 262 11.71 13.18 17.01
N ASN A 263 12.50 13.10 15.93
CA ASN A 263 13.33 14.20 15.44
C ASN A 263 12.67 14.96 14.28
N ILE A 264 11.38 15.24 14.35
CA ILE A 264 10.68 16.08 13.36
C ILE A 264 10.48 17.47 13.94
N GLN A 265 10.88 18.50 13.20
CA GLN A 265 10.66 19.89 13.60
C GLN A 265 9.15 20.15 13.73
N PRO A 266 8.70 20.74 14.86
CA PRO A 266 7.29 21.03 15.05
C PRO A 266 6.80 22.03 14.00
N PRO A 267 5.51 21.98 13.63
CA PRO A 267 4.97 22.86 12.61
C PRO A 267 4.84 24.30 13.12
N LEU A 268 4.88 25.25 12.19
CA LEU A 268 4.45 26.62 12.47
C LEU A 268 2.91 26.67 12.62
N PRO A 269 2.36 27.68 13.33
CA PRO A 269 0.90 27.82 13.45
C PRO A 269 0.22 27.90 12.07
N HIS A 270 -0.76 27.02 11.84
CA HIS A 270 -1.50 26.90 10.57
C HIS A 270 -0.65 26.53 9.34
N GLU A 271 0.55 25.99 9.54
CA GLU A 271 1.41 25.53 8.45
C GLU A 271 0.75 24.41 7.66
N LYS A 272 0.85 24.49 6.34
CA LYS A 272 0.35 23.47 5.42
C LYS A 272 1.49 22.58 4.94
N ILE A 273 1.46 21.30 5.33
CA ILE A 273 2.58 20.36 5.14
C ILE A 273 2.12 19.16 4.32
N LEU A 274 2.93 18.78 3.33
CA LEU A 274 2.81 17.50 2.64
C LEU A 274 3.91 16.56 3.11
N VAL A 275 3.55 15.38 3.61
CA VAL A 275 4.49 14.31 3.94
C VAL A 275 4.42 13.23 2.85
N LEU A 276 5.57 12.91 2.26
CA LEU A 276 5.75 11.90 1.22
C LEU A 276 6.52 10.70 1.76
N GLY A 277 5.92 9.51 1.72
CA GLY A 277 6.67 8.24 1.86
C GLY A 277 7.27 7.78 0.53
N SER A 278 8.30 6.93 0.56
CA SER A 278 8.89 6.36 -0.67
C SER A 278 8.48 4.91 -0.88
N GLY A 279 7.81 4.62 -1.99
CA GLY A 279 7.45 3.25 -2.40
C GLY A 279 6.65 2.50 -1.33
N GLU A 280 7.27 1.45 -0.79
CA GLU A 280 6.71 0.61 0.30
C GLU A 280 6.92 1.24 1.70
N PHE A 281 7.92 2.12 1.86
CA PHE A 281 8.20 2.83 3.11
C PHE A 281 7.15 3.92 3.35
N SER A 282 6.01 3.49 3.88
CA SER A 282 4.78 4.28 3.97
C SER A 282 4.33 4.53 5.40
N TRP A 283 4.56 3.58 6.31
CA TRP A 283 4.02 3.62 7.66
C TRP A 283 4.65 4.68 8.56
N VAL A 284 5.98 4.71 8.68
CA VAL A 284 6.67 5.76 9.46
C VAL A 284 6.38 7.17 8.93
N PRO A 285 6.42 7.42 7.60
CA PRO A 285 5.99 8.69 7.04
C PRO A 285 4.54 9.05 7.38
N PHE A 286 3.63 8.09 7.44
CA PHE A 286 2.25 8.31 7.87
C PHE A 286 2.16 8.70 9.36
N LEU A 287 2.91 8.04 10.25
CA LEU A 287 2.95 8.40 11.68
C LEU A 287 3.47 9.83 11.92
N ILE A 288 4.43 10.27 11.11
CA ILE A 288 4.92 11.67 11.13
C ILE A 288 3.81 12.62 10.71
N ALA A 289 3.10 12.30 9.62
CA ALA A 289 1.99 13.12 9.15
C ALA A 289 0.87 13.22 10.20
N GLU A 290 0.52 12.11 10.85
CA GLU A 290 -0.46 12.05 11.93
C GLU A 290 -0.02 12.90 13.13
N GLN A 291 1.25 12.83 13.53
CA GLN A 291 1.79 13.64 14.62
C GLN A 291 1.74 15.14 14.32
N LEU A 292 2.11 15.55 13.11
CA LEU A 292 2.05 16.96 12.69
C LEU A 292 0.61 17.48 12.64
N GLU A 293 -0.36 16.66 12.20
CA GLU A 293 -1.79 17.00 12.20
C GLU A 293 -2.28 17.21 13.65
N GLN A 294 -1.89 16.32 14.57
CA GLN A 294 -2.21 16.45 16.01
C GLN A 294 -1.59 17.69 16.67
N GLN A 295 -0.49 18.21 16.11
CA GLN A 295 0.15 19.46 16.56
C GLN A 295 -0.52 20.72 15.97
N GLY A 296 -1.57 20.56 15.15
CA GLY A 296 -2.40 21.65 14.65
C GLY A 296 -2.05 22.18 13.26
N ALA A 297 -1.17 21.49 12.53
CA ALA A 297 -0.89 21.81 11.12
C ALA A 297 -1.99 21.29 10.18
N GLU A 298 -2.12 21.91 9.01
CA GLU A 298 -2.92 21.36 7.91
C GLU A 298 -2.06 20.36 7.13
N VAL A 299 -2.20 19.07 7.44
CA VAL A 299 -1.30 18.03 6.92
C VAL A 299 -1.97 17.17 5.86
N TYR A 300 -1.20 16.83 4.84
CA TYR A 300 -1.56 15.82 3.85
C TYR A 300 -0.45 14.78 3.78
N TYR A 301 -0.84 13.52 3.58
CA TYR A 301 0.04 12.41 3.34
C TYR A 301 -0.10 11.92 1.89
N SER A 302 1.02 11.65 1.24
CA SER A 302 1.08 10.90 -0.01
C SER A 302 2.31 9.97 -0.03
N SER A 303 2.48 9.20 -1.09
CA SER A 303 3.65 8.35 -1.28
C SER A 303 4.02 8.23 -2.75
N THR A 304 5.27 7.92 -3.01
CA THR A 304 5.77 7.69 -4.37
C THR A 304 5.39 6.30 -4.84
N THR A 305 5.34 6.08 -6.15
CA THR A 305 5.12 4.75 -6.72
C THR A 305 5.81 4.58 -8.05
N ARG A 306 6.11 3.34 -8.40
CA ARG A 306 6.67 2.95 -9.71
C ARG A 306 5.61 2.79 -10.81
N SER A 307 4.32 2.83 -10.47
CA SER A 307 3.23 2.58 -11.43
C SER A 307 2.98 3.78 -12.34
N PRO A 308 3.19 3.69 -13.67
CA PRO A 308 2.99 4.83 -14.56
C PRO A 308 1.50 5.04 -14.87
N ILE A 309 1.00 6.24 -14.52
CA ILE A 309 -0.36 6.70 -14.72
C ILE A 309 -0.35 7.92 -15.64
N LYS A 310 -1.32 7.99 -16.54
CA LYS A 310 -1.49 9.09 -17.47
C LYS A 310 -2.19 10.25 -16.77
N GLN A 311 -1.75 11.47 -17.06
CA GLN A 311 -2.39 12.68 -16.53
C GLN A 311 -3.80 12.83 -17.11
N GLY A 312 -4.76 13.17 -16.25
CA GLY A 312 -6.18 13.25 -16.55
C GLY A 312 -7.03 12.61 -15.44
N HIS A 313 -8.30 12.99 -15.39
CA HIS A 313 -9.25 12.51 -14.37
C HIS A 313 -8.76 12.73 -12.94
N ALA A 314 -8.47 11.66 -12.18
CA ALA A 314 -7.98 11.76 -10.81
C ALA A 314 -6.52 12.23 -10.68
N VAL A 315 -5.76 12.30 -11.78
CA VAL A 315 -4.35 12.70 -11.79
C VAL A 315 -4.19 14.06 -12.47
N GLU A 316 -4.00 15.09 -11.66
CA GLU A 316 -3.87 16.49 -12.08
C GLU A 316 -2.42 16.93 -12.30
N SER A 317 -1.47 16.33 -11.58
CA SER A 317 -0.02 16.58 -11.76
C SER A 317 0.79 15.30 -11.58
N ILE A 318 1.97 15.27 -12.22
CA ILE A 318 2.92 14.15 -12.16
C ILE A 318 4.31 14.74 -11.95
N CYS A 319 4.99 14.36 -10.87
CA CYS A 319 6.43 14.50 -10.74
C CYS A 319 7.08 13.16 -11.05
N ALA A 320 7.99 13.10 -12.03
CA ALA A 320 8.67 11.86 -12.43
C ALA A 320 10.18 11.96 -12.16
N PHE A 321 10.77 10.92 -11.58
CA PHE A 321 12.16 10.89 -11.12
C PHE A 321 12.64 9.43 -10.99
N LYS A 322 13.93 9.20 -10.74
CA LYS A 322 14.50 7.88 -10.48
C LYS A 322 14.34 7.45 -9.04
N ASP A 323 14.17 6.16 -8.82
CA ASP A 323 14.04 5.61 -7.47
C ASP A 323 15.29 5.86 -6.62
N ASN A 324 15.06 6.09 -5.32
CA ASN A 324 16.11 6.27 -4.32
C ASN A 324 16.76 4.94 -3.87
N TYR A 325 16.33 3.80 -4.43
CA TYR A 325 16.87 2.48 -4.12
C TYR A 325 17.97 2.05 -5.12
N GLY A 326 18.31 2.86 -6.12
CA GLY A 326 19.36 2.56 -7.09
C GLY A 326 18.97 1.51 -8.14
N LEU A 327 17.68 1.25 -8.34
CA LEU A 327 17.17 0.31 -9.35
C LEU A 327 17.08 0.93 -10.75
N ASN A 328 17.28 2.25 -10.85
CA ASN A 328 17.16 3.07 -12.06
C ASN A 328 15.77 3.01 -12.72
N ILE A 329 14.74 2.67 -11.93
CA ILE A 329 13.35 2.66 -12.36
C ILE A 329 12.73 4.04 -12.17
N ASN A 330 11.74 4.36 -13.00
CA ASN A 330 11.00 5.60 -12.82
C ASN A 330 10.03 5.44 -11.63
N ASN A 331 10.10 6.39 -10.71
CA ASN A 331 9.12 6.63 -9.68
C ASN A 331 8.36 7.93 -9.96
N TYR A 332 7.17 8.00 -9.38
CA TYR A 332 6.24 9.10 -9.59
C TYR A 332 5.67 9.56 -8.25
N ALA A 333 5.53 10.88 -8.10
CA ALA A 333 4.69 11.50 -7.09
C ALA A 333 3.52 12.20 -7.78
N TYR A 334 2.31 11.68 -7.55
CA TYR A 334 1.11 12.16 -8.22
C TYR A 334 0.40 13.22 -7.38
N ASN A 335 -0.22 14.18 -8.07
CA ASN A 335 -1.01 15.25 -7.45
C ASN A 335 -0.22 16.10 -6.43
N VAL A 336 1.11 16.12 -6.56
CA VAL A 336 1.98 16.99 -5.76
C VAL A 336 2.11 18.32 -6.50
N LYS A 337 1.44 19.35 -5.97
CA LYS A 337 1.55 20.74 -6.41
C LYS A 337 2.23 21.52 -5.30
N HIS A 338 3.56 21.52 -5.32
CA HIS A 338 4.37 21.93 -4.17
C HIS A 338 4.11 23.38 -3.71
N GLN A 339 3.64 24.25 -4.60
CA GLN A 339 3.28 25.64 -4.27
C GLN A 339 2.03 25.76 -3.38
N GLN A 340 1.28 24.67 -3.17
CA GLN A 340 0.13 24.63 -2.28
C GLN A 340 0.51 24.29 -0.83
N PHE A 341 1.78 24.01 -0.57
CA PHE A 341 2.29 23.62 0.74
C PHE A 341 3.41 24.58 1.14
N ASP A 342 3.49 24.90 2.42
CA ASP A 342 4.62 25.62 2.97
C ASP A 342 5.87 24.72 2.95
N ARG A 343 5.69 23.44 3.32
CA ARG A 343 6.76 22.42 3.35
C ARG A 343 6.32 21.13 2.68
N VAL A 344 7.26 20.49 1.97
CA VAL A 344 7.10 19.12 1.44
C VAL A 344 8.20 18.25 2.03
N LEU A 345 7.84 17.30 2.89
CA LEU A 345 8.78 16.40 3.54
C LEU A 345 8.82 15.07 2.80
N LEU A 346 9.94 14.70 2.18
CA LEU A 346 10.16 13.35 1.67
C LEU A 346 10.90 12.53 2.71
N VAL A 347 10.21 11.52 3.22
CA VAL A 347 10.68 10.65 4.29
C VAL A 347 11.13 9.31 3.69
N ILE A 348 12.41 8.98 3.85
CA ILE A 348 13.06 7.85 3.16
C ILE A 348 13.83 6.94 4.12
N GLU A 349 14.01 5.69 3.69
CA GLU A 349 14.81 4.67 4.39
C GLU A 349 16.24 4.50 3.82
N THR A 350 16.61 5.33 2.85
CA THR A 350 17.93 5.39 2.20
C THR A 350 18.65 6.69 2.56
N ALA A 351 19.94 6.82 2.18
CA ALA A 351 20.73 8.02 2.41
C ALA A 351 20.16 9.25 1.67
N GLN A 352 20.39 10.46 2.18
CA GLN A 352 19.82 11.68 1.60
C GLN A 352 20.29 11.92 0.15
N ASP A 353 21.54 11.58 -0.15
CA ASP A 353 22.16 11.74 -1.47
C ASP A 353 21.65 10.73 -2.52
N SER A 354 20.85 9.73 -2.11
CA SER A 354 20.20 8.78 -3.01
C SER A 354 19.00 9.37 -3.77
N VAL A 355 18.49 10.53 -3.36
CA VAL A 355 17.33 11.17 -3.99
C VAL A 355 17.73 11.79 -5.33
N ASP A 356 16.99 11.45 -6.39
CA ASP A 356 17.21 12.02 -7.72
C ASP A 356 17.14 13.56 -7.69
N PRO A 357 18.20 14.28 -8.12
CA PRO A 357 18.22 15.75 -8.21
C PRO A 357 17.04 16.35 -8.98
N VAL A 358 16.50 15.62 -9.97
CA VAL A 358 15.33 16.04 -10.77
C VAL A 358 14.08 16.23 -9.90
N LEU A 359 14.00 15.59 -8.73
CA LEU A 359 12.88 15.80 -7.81
C LEU A 359 12.93 17.18 -7.15
N PHE A 360 14.11 17.67 -6.76
CA PHE A 360 14.30 19.04 -6.24
C PHE A 360 14.02 20.11 -7.31
N GLU A 361 14.21 19.76 -8.59
CA GLU A 361 13.83 20.64 -9.69
C GLU A 361 12.31 20.80 -9.82
N GLN A 362 11.55 19.75 -9.50
CA GLN A 362 10.09 19.70 -9.61
C GLN A 362 9.35 20.10 -8.32
N ILE A 363 9.97 19.93 -7.15
CA ILE A 363 9.43 20.27 -5.83
C ILE A 363 10.42 21.21 -5.14
N LYS A 364 10.20 22.52 -5.26
CA LYS A 364 11.21 23.53 -4.86
C LYS A 364 11.39 23.69 -3.35
N ASN A 365 10.37 23.38 -2.57
CA ASN A 365 10.35 23.40 -1.10
C ASN A 365 10.43 21.99 -0.51
N LEU A 366 11.14 21.07 -1.20
CA LEU A 366 11.37 19.72 -0.74
C LEU A 366 12.43 19.69 0.37
N GLU A 367 12.08 19.07 1.49
CA GLU A 367 12.98 18.71 2.58
C GLU A 367 13.11 17.19 2.64
N ILE A 368 14.33 16.67 2.80
CA ILE A 368 14.56 15.24 2.95
C ILE A 368 14.69 14.91 4.43
N ILE A 369 13.96 13.89 4.86
CA ILE A 369 14.06 13.32 6.20
C ILE A 369 14.53 11.86 6.04
N SER A 370 15.73 11.58 6.51
CA SER A 370 16.34 10.24 6.49
C SER A 370 16.85 9.85 7.88
N TYR A 371 17.32 8.62 8.03
CA TYR A 371 17.97 8.16 9.27
C TYR A 371 19.34 8.83 9.53
N GLU A 372 19.84 9.67 8.62
CA GLU A 372 21.07 10.47 8.79
C GLU A 372 20.79 11.88 9.34
N SER A 373 19.51 12.29 9.37
CA SER A 373 19.06 13.66 9.66
C SER A 373 19.04 14.02 11.15
#